data_AF-A0A2N7C6E9-F1
#
_entry.id   AF-A0A2N7C6E9-F1
#
_cell.length_a   1.000
_cell.length_b   1.000
_cell.length_c   1.000
_cell.angle_alpha   90.00
_cell.angle_beta   90.00
_cell.angle_gamma   90.00
#
_symmetry.space_group_name_H-M   'P 1'
#
loop_
_entity.id
_entity.type
_entity.pdbx_description
1 polymer ?
#
loop_
_entity_poly.entity_id
_entity_poly.type
_entity_poly.pdbx_seq_one_letter_code
_entity_poly.pdbx_strand_id
1 'polypeptide(L)'
;MDKKALEAFAREAAKSINTESDLDDFRKMLTKVTVETALNAKLDEHLGYQKSQSRTSSNTRNGYSGKSIITDDGEVNIAIND
;
A
#
# COMPACT_ATOMS: atom_id res chain seq x y z
N MET A 1 -17.04 1.58 -1.34
CA MET A 1 -16.73 2.47 -0.20
C MET A 1 -17.91 3.40 0.04
N ASP A 2 -18.23 3.67 1.30
CA ASP A 2 -19.20 4.70 1.65
C ASP A 2 -18.60 6.10 1.36
N LYS A 3 -19.30 6.91 0.56
CA LYS A 3 -18.86 8.25 0.18
C LYS A 3 -18.69 9.18 1.38
N LYS A 4 -19.54 9.05 2.41
CA LYS A 4 -19.47 9.88 3.61
C LYS A 4 -18.23 9.57 4.43
N ALA A 5 -17.91 8.28 4.58
CA ALA A 5 -16.71 7.84 5.27
C ALA A 5 -15.44 8.30 4.53
N LEU A 6 -15.45 8.25 3.19
CA LEU A 6 -14.33 8.73 2.37
C LEU A 6 -14.13 10.25 2.50
N GLU A 7 -15.21 11.03 2.49
CA GLU A 7 -15.13 12.48 2.71
C GLU A 7 -14.62 12.82 4.11
N ALA A 8 -15.09 12.10 5.14
CA ALA A 8 -14.61 12.29 6.51
C ALA A 8 -13.10 12.00 6.64
N PHE A 9 -12.62 10.92 6.03
CA PHE A 9 -11.21 10.60 5.95
C PHE A 9 -10.40 11.69 5.25
N ALA A 10 -10.87 12.16 4.08
CA ALA A 10 -10.20 13.22 3.33
C ALA A 10 -10.13 14.53 4.12
N ARG A 11 -11.20 14.90 4.84
CA ARG A 11 -11.23 16.07 5.71
C ARG A 11 -10.26 15.94 6.89
N GLU A 12 -10.11 14.75 7.45
CA GLU A 12 -9.15 14.53 8.53
C GLU A 12 -7.71 14.66 8.03
N ALA A 13 -7.37 14.01 6.91
CA ALA A 13 -6.05 14.12 6.28
C ALA A 13 -5.71 15.56 5.90
N ALA A 14 -6.68 16.33 5.39
CA ALA A 14 -6.49 17.71 4.98
C ALA A 14 -6.06 18.66 6.12
N LYS A 15 -6.34 18.31 7.39
CA LYS A 15 -5.91 19.13 8.54
C LYS A 15 -4.40 19.18 8.71
N SER A 16 -3.67 18.21 8.17
CA SER A 16 -2.22 18.09 8.29
C SER A 16 -1.48 18.48 7.00
N ILE A 17 -2.19 18.85 5.93
CA ILE A 17 -1.63 19.24 4.64
C ILE A 17 -1.64 20.76 4.56
N ASN A 18 -0.46 21.39 4.61
CA ASN A 18 -0.33 22.85 4.63
C ASN A 18 0.24 23.39 3.32
N THR A 19 0.90 22.54 2.54
CA THR A 19 1.60 22.90 1.30
C THR A 19 1.26 21.95 0.15
N GLU A 20 1.57 22.35 -1.07
CA GLU A 20 1.48 21.49 -2.25
C GLU A 20 2.40 20.26 -2.13
N SER A 21 3.59 20.43 -1.55
CA SER A 21 4.51 19.31 -1.28
C SER A 21 3.89 18.29 -0.33
N ASP A 22 3.22 18.73 0.74
CA ASP A 22 2.56 17.83 1.68
C ASP A 22 1.45 17.02 0.99
N LEU A 23 0.75 17.64 0.03
CA LEU A 23 -0.29 16.98 -0.75
C LEU A 23 0.30 15.92 -1.69
N ASP A 24 1.42 16.21 -2.34
CA ASP A 24 2.12 15.27 -3.21
C ASP A 24 2.68 14.08 -2.41
N ASP A 25 3.26 14.32 -1.24
CA ASP A 25 3.71 13.26 -0.34
C ASP A 25 2.55 12.37 0.11
N PHE A 26 1.40 12.98 0.42
CA PHE A 26 0.19 12.25 0.76
C PHE A 26 -0.30 11.37 -0.40
N ARG A 27 -0.31 11.89 -1.65
CA ARG A 27 -0.66 11.11 -2.84
C ARG A 27 0.27 9.92 -3.05
N LYS A 28 1.58 10.15 -2.98
CA LYS A 28 2.60 9.09 -3.12
C LYS A 28 2.44 8.01 -2.06
N MET A 29 2.20 8.42 -0.81
CA MET A 29 1.95 7.50 0.30
C MET A 29 0.67 6.69 0.10
N LEU A 30 -0.42 7.33 -0.31
CA LEU A 30 -1.69 6.65 -0.58
C LEU A 30 -1.56 5.62 -1.72
N THR A 31 -0.85 5.99 -2.78
CA THR A 31 -0.53 5.09 -3.91
C THR A 31 0.31 3.90 -3.42
N LYS A 32 1.39 4.16 -2.67
CA LYS A 32 2.24 3.12 -2.09
C LYS A 32 1.43 2.10 -1.28
N VAL A 33 0.67 2.57 -0.30
CA VAL A 33 -0.11 1.69 0.60
C VAL A 33 -1.13 0.88 -0.20
N THR A 34 -1.79 1.49 -1.18
CA THR A 34 -2.78 0.80 -2.02
C THR A 34 -2.12 -0.31 -2.84
N VAL A 35 -1.00 -0.03 -3.50
CA VAL A 35 -0.27 -1.00 -4.33
C VAL A 35 0.29 -2.13 -3.48
N GLU A 36 0.97 -1.82 -2.38
CA GLU A 36 1.53 -2.83 -1.46
C GLU A 36 0.42 -3.73 -0.90
N THR A 37 -0.72 -3.17 -0.49
CA THR A 37 -1.85 -3.94 0.03
C THR A 37 -2.42 -4.87 -1.03
N ALA A 38 -2.62 -4.38 -2.25
CA ALA A 38 -3.15 -5.19 -3.36
C ALA A 38 -2.18 -6.34 -3.72
N LEU A 39 -0.87 -6.08 -3.76
CA LEU A 39 0.13 -7.10 -4.08
C LEU A 39 0.27 -8.13 -2.95
N ASN A 40 0.22 -7.70 -1.70
CA ASN A 40 0.23 -8.61 -0.56
C ASN A 40 -1.01 -9.51 -0.52
N ALA A 41 -2.20 -8.98 -0.83
CA ALA A 41 -3.41 -9.79 -0.94
C ALA A 41 -3.31 -10.84 -2.06
N LYS A 42 -2.73 -10.49 -3.21
CA LYS A 42 -2.45 -11.46 -4.28
C LYS A 42 -1.45 -12.53 -3.85
N LEU A 43 -0.45 -12.17 -3.03
CA LEU A 43 0.50 -13.15 -2.50
C LEU A 43 -0.16 -14.07 -1.47
N ASP A 44 -1.04 -13.56 -0.61
CA ASP A 44 -1.86 -14.36 0.30
C ASP A 44 -2.70 -15.39 -0.48
N GLU A 45 -3.35 -14.97 -1.57
CA GLU A 45 -4.10 -15.85 -2.46
C GLU A 45 -3.20 -16.91 -3.12
N HIS A 46 -2.05 -16.50 -3.65
CA HIS A 46 -1.11 -17.40 -4.32
C HIS A 46 -0.54 -18.46 -3.38
N LEU A 47 -0.22 -18.08 -2.14
CA LEU A 47 0.36 -18.99 -1.14
C LEU A 47 -0.71 -19.80 -0.40
N GLY A 48 -1.96 -19.33 -0.37
CA GLY A 48 -3.06 -19.93 0.37
C GLY A 48 -3.00 -19.69 1.88
N TYR A 49 -2.16 -18.76 2.34
CA TYR A 49 -2.05 -18.39 3.75
C TYR A 49 -1.58 -16.94 3.94
N GLN A 50 -2.06 -16.30 5.00
CA GLN A 50 -1.66 -14.96 5.38
C GLN A 50 -0.30 -14.96 6.08
N LYS A 51 0.37 -13.80 6.06
CA LYS A 51 1.61 -13.63 6.83
C LYS A 51 1.39 -14.01 8.30
N SER A 52 2.31 -14.79 8.86
CA SER A 52 2.29 -15.31 10.24
C SER A 52 1.20 -16.34 10.56
N GLN A 53 0.48 -16.86 9.55
CA GLN A 53 -0.42 -18.00 9.71
C GLN A 53 0.32 -19.33 9.55
N SER A 54 -0.18 -20.41 10.17
CA SER A 54 0.36 -21.75 9.91
C SER A 54 0.14 -22.15 8.45
N ARG A 55 1.21 -22.57 7.77
CA ARG A 55 1.17 -23.00 6.36
C ARG A 55 1.05 -24.52 6.25
N THR A 56 0.46 -24.98 5.16
CA THR A 56 0.45 -26.39 4.74
C THR A 56 1.34 -26.64 3.53
N SER A 57 1.75 -25.59 2.80
CA SER A 57 2.60 -25.67 1.62
C SER A 57 4.09 -25.59 1.97
N SER A 58 4.97 -26.12 1.09
CA SER A 58 6.43 -26.06 1.26
C SER A 58 7.02 -24.68 0.98
N ASN A 59 6.30 -23.81 0.25
CA ASN A 59 6.75 -22.47 -0.10
C ASN A 59 6.58 -21.48 1.07
N THR A 60 7.59 -20.65 1.28
CA THR A 60 7.66 -19.68 2.38
C THR A 60 7.95 -18.30 1.88
N ARG A 61 7.30 -17.32 2.50
CA ARG A 61 7.71 -15.92 2.38
C ARG A 61 9.15 -15.76 2.86
N ASN A 62 9.95 -15.04 2.10
CA ASN A 62 11.38 -14.84 2.31
C ASN A 62 11.78 -13.36 2.38
N GLY A 63 10.93 -12.54 2.98
CA GLY A 63 11.24 -11.15 3.30
C GLY A 63 10.54 -10.17 2.39
N TYR A 64 11.27 -9.18 1.89
CA TYR A 64 10.72 -8.07 1.13
C TYR A 64 11.65 -7.66 0.00
N SER A 65 11.06 -7.32 -1.16
CA SER A 65 11.75 -6.67 -2.27
C SER A 65 11.28 -5.22 -2.41
N GLY A 66 12.24 -4.30 -2.48
CA GLY A 66 12.00 -2.90 -2.81
C GLY A 66 11.87 -2.72 -4.33
N LYS A 67 10.87 -1.96 -4.77
CA LYS A 67 10.72 -1.53 -6.16
C LYS A 67 10.41 -0.05 -6.21
N SER A 68 10.89 0.60 -7.26
CA SER A 68 10.48 1.96 -7.60
C SER A 68 9.53 1.92 -8.79
N ILE A 69 8.38 2.57 -8.65
CA ILE A 69 7.37 2.69 -9.71
C ILE A 69 7.24 4.15 -10.14
N ILE A 70 7.09 4.39 -11.43
CA ILE A 70 6.86 5.71 -11.99
C ILE A 70 5.35 5.90 -12.15
N THR A 71 4.83 6.98 -11.59
CA THR A 71 3.44 7.40 -11.67
C THR A 71 3.35 8.80 -12.27
N ASP A 72 2.15 9.25 -12.61
CA ASP A 72 1.93 10.62 -13.11
C ASP A 72 2.36 11.67 -12.06
N ASP A 73 2.28 11.34 -10.78
CA ASP A 73 2.70 12.18 -9.64
C ASP A 73 4.19 11.98 -9.27
N GLY A 74 4.96 11.28 -10.11
CA GLY A 74 6.38 11.02 -9.94
C GLY A 74 6.71 9.62 -9.40
N GLU A 75 7.94 9.48 -8.90
CA GLU A 75 8.48 8.21 -8.43
C GLU A 75 7.94 7.82 -7.05
N VAL A 76 7.53 6.56 -6.90
CA VAL A 76 7.02 5.98 -5.64
C VAL A 76 7.78 4.71 -5.31
N ASN A 77 8.38 4.67 -4.12
CA ASN A 77 9.10 3.50 -3.61
C ASN A 77 8.16 2.58 -2.82
N ILE A 78 8.00 1.34 -3.26
CA ILE A 78 7.18 0.30 -2.64
C ILE A 78 8.05 -0.85 -2.11
N ALA A 79 7.59 -1.52 -1.06
CA ALA A 79 8.16 -2.73 -0.49
C ALA A 79 7.10 -3.83 -0.45
N ILE A 80 7.34 -4.89 -1.22
CA ILE A 80 6.39 -6.00 -1.39
C ILE A 80 6.93 -7.21 -0.64
N ASN A 81 6.07 -7.99 0.01
CA ASN A 81 6.51 -9.27 0.58
C ASN A 81 6.91 -10.22 -0.54
N ASP A 82 8.00 -10.95 -0.36
CA ASP A 82 8.39 -12.11 -1.17
C ASP A 82 8.10 -13.40 -0.41
#